data_AF-A0A6I5NV47-F1
#
_entry.id   AF-A0A6I5NV47-F1
#
_cell.length_a   1.000
_cell.length_b   1.000
_cell.length_c   1.000
_cell.angle_alpha   90.00
_cell.angle_beta   90.00
_cell.angle_gamma   90.00
#
_symmetry.space_group_name_H-M   'P 1'
#
loop_
_entity.id
_entity.type
_entity.pdbx_description
1 polymer ?
#
loop_
_entity_poly.entity_id
_entity_poly.type
_entity_poly.pdbx_seq_one_letter_code
_entity_poly.pdbx_strand_id
1 'polypeptide(L)'
;MAIFIFLFFSVLPEGADSRSAWYLNTITIIETGAFLFASFLCFRNWQSSQIVSGREVWLSIGIGLLLYAGGNIFFYLWNNVFGLDPSVSFGDFFYLLSYVFLAIGMFKAVLPRRLNLDIKQWAIVAIIGVLGIALAVFPSLGGEESAITPTAPPALSTLIGLDAPAWAQEPPLLNSLQPKRRPLNPFPLKRHPPNRRHPPMWLRRNRPPLNRCQPKPMPLNRCQQKPFRWKQKPRPMPLGGPWRRMPF
;
A
#
# COMPACT_ATOMS: atom_id res chain seq x y z
N MET A 1 7.12 14.14 -3.54
CA MET A 1 6.16 14.52 -2.48
C MET A 1 6.14 13.51 -1.34
N ALA A 2 5.89 12.21 -1.58
CA ALA A 2 5.96 11.19 -0.53
C ALA A 2 7.31 11.14 0.21
N ILE A 3 8.44 11.21 -0.53
CA ILE A 3 9.79 11.23 0.08
C ILE A 3 10.01 12.46 0.97
N PHE A 4 9.47 13.62 0.59
CA PHE A 4 9.58 14.84 1.41
C PHE A 4 8.79 14.68 2.72
N ILE A 5 7.55 14.20 2.63
CA ILE A 5 6.72 13.92 3.82
C ILE A 5 7.39 12.86 4.70
N PHE A 6 7.98 11.82 4.11
CA PHE A 6 8.79 10.84 4.82
C PHE A 6 9.97 11.48 5.56
N LEU A 7 10.81 12.23 4.87
CA LEU A 7 12.02 12.81 5.48
C LEU A 7 11.71 13.79 6.62
N PHE A 8 10.62 14.56 6.52
CA PHE A 8 10.29 15.59 7.52
C PHE A 8 9.41 15.09 8.67
N PHE A 9 8.58 14.07 8.44
CA PHE A 9 7.59 13.61 9.44
C PHE A 9 7.73 12.11 9.79
N SER A 10 8.83 11.45 9.39
CA SER A 10 9.09 10.06 9.81
C SER A 10 9.59 9.95 11.26
N VAL A 11 9.94 11.06 11.93
CA VAL A 11 10.34 11.06 13.34
C VAL A 11 9.10 10.80 14.21
N LEU A 12 9.13 9.72 14.97
CA LEU A 12 8.10 9.40 15.94
C LEU A 12 8.19 10.39 17.11
N PRO A 13 7.09 11.06 17.51
CA PRO A 13 7.11 11.84 18.74
C PRO A 13 7.41 10.93 19.94
N GLU A 14 8.24 11.41 20.87
CA GLU A 14 8.64 10.64 22.04
C GLU A 14 7.39 10.19 22.84
N GLY A 15 7.27 8.86 23.05
CA GLY A 15 6.15 8.26 23.79
C GLY A 15 4.93 7.83 22.96
N ALA A 16 4.98 7.90 21.62
CA ALA A 16 3.93 7.34 20.76
C ALA A 16 4.30 5.93 20.24
N ASP A 17 3.43 4.94 20.48
CA ASP A 17 3.61 3.55 20.03
C ASP A 17 3.40 3.36 18.52
N SER A 18 2.77 4.33 17.85
CA SER A 18 2.45 4.25 16.42
C SER A 18 2.48 5.61 15.73
N ARG A 19 2.75 5.61 14.42
CA ARG A 19 2.69 6.82 13.59
C ARG A 19 1.26 7.35 13.52
N SER A 20 1.11 8.66 13.41
CA SER A 20 -0.20 9.29 13.32
C SER A 20 -0.96 8.79 12.08
N ALA A 21 -2.24 8.46 12.25
CA ALA A 21 -3.06 7.90 11.17
C ALA A 21 -3.19 8.84 9.97
N TRP A 22 -3.26 10.16 10.19
CA TRP A 22 -3.35 11.14 9.11
C TRP A 22 -2.11 11.12 8.19
N TYR A 23 -0.92 10.89 8.77
CA TYR A 23 0.34 10.83 8.03
C TYR A 23 0.37 9.59 7.13
N LEU A 24 0.03 8.42 7.69
CA LEU A 24 -0.05 7.16 6.94
C LEU A 24 -1.07 7.26 5.81
N ASN A 25 -2.28 7.76 6.10
CA ASN A 25 -3.33 7.93 5.10
C ASN A 25 -2.90 8.88 3.97
N THR A 26 -2.23 9.99 4.30
CA THR A 26 -1.77 10.96 3.30
C THR A 26 -0.73 10.34 2.36
N ILE A 27 0.26 9.62 2.90
CA ILE A 27 1.28 8.96 2.09
C ILE A 27 0.64 7.92 1.19
N THR A 28 -0.22 7.06 1.74
CA THR A 28 -0.88 6.01 0.96
C THR A 28 -1.71 6.59 -0.19
N ILE A 29 -2.45 7.69 0.02
CA ILE A 29 -3.24 8.33 -1.03
C ILE A 29 -2.34 8.92 -2.12
N ILE A 30 -1.30 9.66 -1.75
CA ILE A 30 -0.37 10.28 -2.70
C ILE A 30 0.37 9.22 -3.51
N GLU A 31 0.85 8.18 -2.84
CA GLU A 31 1.54 7.05 -3.46
C GLU A 31 0.63 6.32 -4.45
N THR A 32 -0.58 5.95 -4.02
CA THR A 32 -1.56 5.28 -4.87
C THR A 32 -1.93 6.14 -6.09
N GLY A 33 -2.14 7.44 -5.89
CA GLY A 33 -2.39 8.39 -6.97
C GLY A 33 -1.24 8.48 -7.97
N ALA A 34 0.00 8.49 -7.48
CA ALA A 34 1.19 8.50 -8.33
C ALA A 34 1.30 7.22 -9.18
N PHE A 35 1.04 6.05 -8.59
CA PHE A 35 1.05 4.78 -9.33
C PHE A 35 -0.07 4.68 -10.36
N LEU A 36 -1.28 5.15 -10.04
CA LEU A 36 -2.38 5.23 -11.01
C LEU A 36 -2.05 6.17 -12.18
N PHE A 37 -1.49 7.35 -11.88
CA PHE A 37 -1.09 8.29 -12.90
C PHE A 37 0.04 7.74 -13.80
N ALA A 38 1.06 7.11 -13.19
CA ALA A 38 2.13 6.45 -13.92
C ALA A 38 1.61 5.31 -14.81
N SER A 39 0.70 4.48 -14.29
CA SER A 39 0.04 3.42 -15.05
C SER A 39 -0.74 3.97 -16.24
N PHE A 40 -1.51 5.04 -16.03
CA PHE A 40 -2.24 5.74 -17.10
C PHE A 40 -1.31 6.27 -18.20
N LEU A 41 -0.19 6.89 -17.83
CA LEU A 41 0.82 7.33 -18.79
C LEU A 41 1.43 6.16 -19.57
N CYS A 42 1.66 5.01 -18.92
CA CYS A 42 2.13 3.80 -19.59
C CYS A 42 1.11 3.28 -20.61
N PHE A 43 -0.18 3.27 -20.29
CA PHE A 43 -1.24 2.89 -21.24
C PHE A 43 -1.38 3.88 -22.40
N ARG A 44 -1.17 5.17 -22.15
CA ARG A 44 -1.12 6.17 -23.23
C ARG A 44 0.08 5.92 -24.15
N ASN A 45 1.24 5.63 -23.57
CA ASN A 45 2.46 5.34 -24.33
C ASN A 45 2.35 4.03 -25.12
N TRP A 46 1.65 3.02 -24.59
CA TRP A 46 1.33 1.78 -25.32
C TRP A 46 0.65 2.03 -26.66
N GLN A 47 -0.25 3.00 -26.75
CA GLN A 47 -0.98 3.28 -27.99
C GLN A 47 -0.09 3.90 -29.08
N SER A 48 1.07 4.46 -28.71
CA SER A 48 1.98 5.10 -29.67
C SER A 48 2.93 4.07 -30.30
N SER A 49 2.85 3.91 -31.62
CA SER A 49 3.72 3.00 -32.40
C SER A 49 5.11 3.57 -32.70
N GLN A 50 5.40 4.82 -32.29
CA GLN A 50 6.67 5.49 -32.59
C GLN A 50 7.74 5.28 -31.51
N ILE A 51 7.44 4.53 -30.44
CA ILE A 51 8.35 4.38 -29.30
C ILE A 51 9.30 3.19 -29.51
N VAL A 52 10.60 3.47 -29.44
CA VAL A 52 11.71 2.51 -29.63
C VAL A 52 11.67 1.33 -28.64
N SER A 53 11.08 1.51 -27.46
CA SER A 53 11.06 0.52 -26.38
C SER A 53 10.06 -0.64 -26.57
N GLY A 54 9.35 -0.70 -27.70
CA GLY A 54 8.38 -1.76 -27.99
C GLY A 54 7.08 -1.59 -27.21
N ARG A 55 5.95 -1.80 -27.90
CA ARG A 55 4.63 -1.65 -27.30
C ARG A 55 4.48 -2.58 -26.09
N GLU A 56 4.70 -3.89 -26.28
CA GLU A 56 4.61 -4.97 -25.28
C GLU A 56 5.22 -4.67 -23.89
N VAL A 57 6.28 -3.87 -23.84
CA VAL A 57 6.95 -3.43 -22.60
C VAL A 57 6.09 -2.45 -21.80
N TRP A 58 5.51 -1.46 -22.47
CA TRP A 58 4.74 -0.42 -21.79
C TRP A 58 3.43 -0.93 -21.19
N LEU A 59 2.77 -1.93 -21.79
CA LEU A 59 1.58 -2.55 -21.18
C LEU A 59 1.94 -3.42 -20.00
N SER A 60 3.01 -4.22 -20.09
CA SER A 60 3.40 -5.06 -18.97
C SER A 60 3.80 -4.21 -17.75
N ILE A 61 4.57 -3.14 -17.95
CA ILE A 61 4.85 -2.16 -16.89
C ILE A 61 3.57 -1.47 -16.42
N GLY A 62 2.71 -1.01 -17.33
CA GLY A 62 1.46 -0.33 -17.00
C GLY A 62 0.49 -1.19 -16.18
N ILE A 63 0.32 -2.47 -16.54
CA ILE A 63 -0.45 -3.48 -15.80
C ILE A 63 0.18 -3.73 -14.44
N GLY A 64 1.51 -3.89 -14.36
CA GLY A 64 2.21 -4.07 -13.09
C GLY A 64 1.97 -2.91 -12.11
N LEU A 65 2.04 -1.66 -12.60
CA LEU A 65 1.75 -0.46 -11.80
C LEU A 65 0.26 -0.36 -11.41
N LEU A 66 -0.65 -0.78 -12.30
CA LEU A 66 -2.10 -0.80 -12.00
C LEU A 66 -2.44 -1.83 -10.92
N LEU A 67 -1.83 -3.01 -11.00
CA LEU A 67 -1.99 -4.06 -9.99
C LEU A 67 -1.40 -3.62 -8.64
N TYR A 68 -0.26 -2.93 -8.63
CA TYR A 68 0.32 -2.38 -7.41
C TYR A 68 -0.62 -1.34 -6.77
N ALA A 69 -1.16 -0.41 -7.57
CA ALA A 69 -2.16 0.53 -7.08
C ALA A 69 -3.43 -0.18 -6.58
N GLY A 70 -3.87 -1.23 -7.27
CA GLY A 70 -4.96 -2.10 -6.83
C GLY A 70 -4.66 -2.74 -5.47
N GLY A 71 -3.44 -3.27 -5.29
CA GLY A 71 -2.94 -3.80 -4.03
C GLY A 71 -3.02 -2.78 -2.90
N ASN A 72 -2.54 -1.55 -3.13
CA ASN A 72 -2.64 -0.45 -2.16
C ASN A 72 -4.10 -0.14 -1.76
N ILE A 73 -5.01 -0.13 -2.74
CA ILE A 73 -6.44 0.11 -2.48
C ILE A 73 -7.01 -1.03 -1.65
N PHE A 74 -6.79 -2.29 -2.04
CA PHE A 74 -7.30 -3.44 -1.30
C PHE A 74 -6.69 -3.55 0.09
N PHE A 75 -5.40 -3.30 0.25
CA PHE A 75 -4.72 -3.23 1.54
C PHE A 75 -5.31 -2.13 2.43
N TYR A 76 -5.53 -0.94 1.88
CA TYR A 76 -6.13 0.18 2.60
C TYR A 76 -7.55 -0.14 3.06
N LEU A 77 -8.38 -0.74 2.19
CA LEU A 77 -9.73 -1.18 2.54
C LEU A 77 -9.69 -2.30 3.59
N TRP A 78 -8.78 -3.26 3.45
CA TRP A 78 -8.61 -4.38 4.38
C TRP A 78 -8.29 -3.91 5.80
N ASN A 79 -7.32 -3.02 5.92
CA ASN A 79 -6.88 -2.49 7.20
C ASN A 79 -7.90 -1.50 7.81
N ASN A 80 -8.38 -0.52 7.02
CA ASN A 80 -9.16 0.60 7.58
C ASN A 80 -10.67 0.36 7.60
N VAL A 81 -11.22 -0.41 6.65
CA VAL A 81 -12.67 -0.64 6.56
C VAL A 81 -13.03 -1.94 7.28
N PHE A 82 -12.26 -3.01 7.08
CA PHE A 82 -12.54 -4.29 7.73
C PHE A 82 -11.86 -4.45 9.09
N GLY A 83 -10.87 -3.62 9.42
CA GLY A 83 -10.18 -3.68 10.72
C GLY A 83 -9.42 -4.99 10.92
N LEU A 84 -9.03 -5.65 9.83
CA LEU A 84 -8.31 -6.93 9.85
C LEU A 84 -6.81 -6.69 10.00
N ASP A 85 -6.11 -7.71 10.47
CA ASP A 85 -4.66 -7.68 10.66
C ASP A 85 -3.94 -7.39 9.31
N PRO A 86 -3.00 -6.42 9.27
CA PRO A 86 -2.28 -6.06 8.06
C PRO A 86 -1.19 -7.07 7.65
N SER A 87 -0.89 -8.07 8.48
CA SER A 87 0.17 -9.06 8.21
C SER A 87 -0.10 -9.94 7.00
N VAL A 88 -1.37 -10.28 6.73
CA VAL A 88 -1.80 -11.02 5.54
C VAL A 88 -3.03 -10.35 4.98
N SER A 89 -2.89 -9.77 3.79
CA SER A 89 -3.93 -8.97 3.15
C SER A 89 -4.30 -9.54 1.78
N PHE A 90 -5.52 -9.26 1.33
CA PHE A 90 -5.89 -9.53 -0.05
C PHE A 90 -5.02 -8.72 -1.05
N GLY A 91 -4.39 -7.63 -0.60
CA GLY A 91 -3.44 -6.84 -1.38
C GLY A 91 -2.17 -7.62 -1.76
N ASP A 92 -1.76 -8.60 -0.95
CA ASP A 92 -0.53 -9.38 -1.17
C ASP A 92 -0.58 -10.16 -2.49
N PHE A 93 -1.75 -10.68 -2.83
CA PHE A 93 -1.98 -11.33 -4.12
C PHE A 93 -1.78 -10.36 -5.29
N PHE A 94 -2.27 -9.12 -5.17
CA PHE A 94 -2.08 -8.10 -6.19
C PHE A 94 -0.63 -7.65 -6.29
N TYR A 95 0.08 -7.50 -5.17
CA TYR A 95 1.50 -7.15 -5.15
C TYR A 95 2.35 -8.24 -5.82
N LEU A 96 2.11 -9.51 -5.50
CA LEU A 96 2.81 -10.63 -6.13
C LEU A 96 2.63 -10.60 -7.66
N LEU A 97 1.39 -10.41 -8.12
CA LEU A 97 1.10 -10.33 -9.55
C LEU A 97 1.76 -9.09 -10.18
N SER A 98 1.76 -7.96 -9.48
CA SER A 98 2.45 -6.73 -9.88
C SER A 98 3.94 -6.98 -10.15
N TYR A 99 4.63 -7.68 -9.25
CA TYR A 99 6.06 -7.99 -9.40
C TYR A 99 6.34 -8.87 -10.61
N VAL A 100 5.49 -9.87 -10.86
CA VAL A 100 5.62 -10.73 -12.05
C VAL A 100 5.48 -9.91 -13.33
N PHE A 101 4.47 -9.05 -13.44
CA PHE A 101 4.27 -8.21 -14.63
C PHE A 101 5.39 -7.17 -14.82
N LEU A 102 5.87 -6.55 -13.74
CA LEU A 102 7.02 -5.64 -13.79
C LEU A 102 8.29 -6.35 -14.24
N ALA A 103 8.57 -7.53 -13.69
CA ALA A 103 9.72 -8.34 -14.10
C ALA A 103 9.64 -8.68 -15.59
N ILE A 104 8.48 -9.16 -16.07
CA ILE A 104 8.25 -9.44 -17.49
C ILE A 104 8.49 -8.19 -18.36
N GLY A 105 8.01 -7.02 -17.92
CA GLY A 105 8.21 -5.76 -18.62
C GLY A 105 9.69 -5.37 -18.72
N MET A 106 10.43 -5.50 -17.62
CA MET A 106 11.87 -5.25 -17.60
C MET A 106 12.63 -6.22 -18.49
N PHE A 107 12.34 -7.53 -18.43
CA PHE A 107 12.96 -8.52 -19.31
C PHE A 107 12.66 -8.23 -20.79
N LYS A 108 11.41 -7.97 -21.14
CA LYS A 108 11.02 -7.59 -22.51
C LYS A 108 11.67 -6.30 -22.98
N ALA A 109 12.06 -5.39 -22.09
CA ALA A 109 12.79 -4.17 -22.44
C ALA A 109 14.27 -4.44 -22.76
N VAL A 110 14.87 -5.44 -22.09
CA VAL A 110 16.30 -5.75 -22.20
C VAL A 110 16.59 -6.76 -23.31
N LEU A 111 15.78 -7.82 -23.46
CA LEU A 111 16.00 -8.89 -24.45
C LEU A 111 16.08 -8.46 -25.94
N PRO A 112 15.26 -7.51 -26.45
CA PRO A 112 15.27 -7.17 -27.88
C PRO A 112 16.47 -6.32 -28.27
N ARG A 113 17.20 -5.75 -27.32
CA ARG A 113 18.52 -5.17 -27.61
C ARG A 113 19.45 -6.35 -27.86
N ARG A 114 19.81 -6.55 -29.13
CA ARG A 114 20.85 -7.45 -29.64
C ARG A 114 22.22 -7.06 -29.05
N LEU A 115 22.36 -7.18 -27.74
CA LEU A 115 23.58 -7.01 -27.00
C LEU A 115 24.40 -8.27 -27.27
N ASN A 116 25.22 -8.22 -28.32
CA ASN A 116 26.27 -9.20 -28.56
C ASN A 116 27.36 -8.99 -27.51
N LEU A 117 26.99 -9.22 -26.25
CA LEU A 117 27.85 -9.05 -25.09
C LEU A 117 28.88 -10.15 -25.13
N ASP A 118 30.15 -9.76 -25.08
CA ASP A 118 31.23 -10.70 -24.83
C ASP A 118 30.93 -11.47 -23.53
N ILE A 119 31.33 -12.74 -23.45
CA ILE A 119 31.11 -13.59 -22.27
C ILE A 119 31.60 -12.93 -20.98
N LYS A 120 32.64 -12.07 -21.06
CA LYS A 120 33.10 -11.27 -19.92
C LYS A 120 32.08 -10.22 -19.45
N GLN A 121 31.32 -9.62 -20.36
CA GLN A 121 30.28 -8.66 -19.99
C GLN A 121 29.07 -9.37 -19.37
N TRP A 122 28.74 -10.57 -19.84
CA TRP A 122 27.75 -11.43 -19.17
C TRP A 122 28.16 -11.79 -17.74
N ALA A 123 29.46 -12.07 -17.51
CA ALA A 123 29.98 -12.32 -16.17
C ALA A 123 29.82 -11.09 -15.26
N ILE A 124 30.05 -9.86 -15.75
CA ILE A 124 29.83 -8.63 -14.99
C ILE A 124 28.34 -8.48 -14.60
N VAL A 125 27.42 -8.70 -15.54
CA VAL A 125 25.97 -8.64 -15.26
C VAL A 125 25.58 -9.69 -14.22
N ALA A 126 26.12 -10.91 -14.32
CA ALA A 126 25.88 -11.97 -13.35
C ALA A 126 26.40 -11.60 -11.95
N ILE A 127 27.61 -11.03 -11.84
CA ILE A 127 28.18 -10.60 -10.55
C ILE A 127 27.32 -9.49 -9.92
N ILE A 128 26.91 -8.49 -10.69
CA ILE A 128 26.03 -7.41 -10.19
C ILE A 128 24.69 -7.99 -9.74
N GLY A 129 24.13 -8.95 -10.49
CA GLY A 129 22.89 -9.65 -10.12
C GLY A 129 23.03 -10.42 -8.81
N VAL A 130 24.10 -11.22 -8.67
CA VAL A 130 24.39 -11.98 -7.44
C VAL A 130 24.62 -11.04 -6.25
N LEU A 131 25.38 -9.96 -6.44
CA LEU A 131 25.62 -8.98 -5.39
C LEU A 131 24.33 -8.28 -4.96
N GLY A 132 23.45 -7.92 -5.91
CA GLY A 132 22.13 -7.37 -5.63
C GLY A 132 21.25 -8.32 -4.82
N ILE A 133 21.25 -9.61 -5.18
CA ILE A 133 20.51 -10.65 -4.42
C ILE A 133 21.12 -10.82 -3.03
N ALA A 134 22.44 -10.87 -2.90
CA ALA A 134 23.12 -10.98 -1.62
C ALA A 134 22.77 -9.80 -0.70
N LEU A 135 22.75 -8.57 -1.22
CA LEU A 135 22.32 -7.38 -0.46
C LEU A 135 20.84 -7.41 -0.08
N ALA A 136 19.98 -8.00 -0.90
CA ALA A 136 18.57 -8.16 -0.58
C ALA A 136 18.33 -9.22 0.51
N VAL A 137 19.13 -10.29 0.53
CA VAL A 137 19.03 -11.38 1.52
C VAL A 137 19.77 -11.05 2.82
N PHE A 138 20.79 -10.19 2.77
CA PHE A 138 21.62 -9.86 3.93
C PHE A 138 20.81 -9.41 5.16
N PRO A 139 19.79 -8.53 5.06
CA PRO A 139 18.95 -8.16 6.21
C PRO A 139 18.16 -9.33 6.80
N SER A 140 17.85 -10.36 6.00
CA SER A 140 17.10 -11.54 6.44
C SER A 140 17.96 -12.54 7.22
N LEU A 141 19.29 -12.44 7.15
CA LEU A 141 20.22 -13.34 7.84
C LEU A 141 20.66 -12.80 9.21
N GLY A 142 20.50 -11.49 9.45
CA GLY A 142 20.81 -10.84 10.72
C GLY A 142 19.63 -10.71 11.68
N GLY A 143 18.57 -11.51 11.47
CA GLY A 143 17.36 -11.43 12.29
C GLY A 143 17.59 -12.01 13.68
N GLU A 144 18.12 -11.19 14.60
CA GLU A 144 17.56 -10.84 15.91
C GLU A 144 18.21 -9.51 16.34
N GLU A 145 17.47 -8.64 17.05
CA GLU A 145 17.93 -7.36 17.64
C GLU A 145 17.95 -6.16 16.66
N SER A 146 17.17 -5.07 16.81
CA SER A 146 16.45 -4.53 17.95
C SER A 146 15.06 -4.07 17.50
N ALA A 147 14.01 -4.67 18.05
CA ALA A 147 12.96 -3.80 18.56
C ALA A 147 13.70 -2.86 19.51
N ILE A 148 13.82 -1.58 19.16
CA ILE A 148 14.10 -0.54 20.14
C ILE A 148 12.85 -0.59 21.03
N THR A 149 12.83 -1.51 21.99
CA THR A 149 11.99 -1.38 23.15
C THR A 149 12.47 -0.06 23.73
N PRO A 150 11.67 1.02 23.72
CA PRO A 150 12.03 2.13 24.58
C PRO A 150 12.11 1.51 25.96
N THR A 151 13.31 1.56 26.57
CA THR A 151 13.49 1.25 27.98
C THR A 151 12.32 1.89 28.69
N ALA A 152 11.40 1.06 29.18
CA ALA A 152 10.30 1.55 29.97
C ALA A 152 10.97 2.41 31.05
N PRO A 153 10.62 3.71 31.18
CA PRO A 153 11.10 4.46 32.32
C PRO A 153 10.75 3.60 33.54
N PRO A 154 11.68 3.36 34.48
CA PRO A 154 11.41 2.52 35.62
C PRO A 154 10.09 2.97 36.20
N ALA A 155 9.11 2.05 36.26
CA ALA A 155 7.77 2.38 36.69
C ALA A 155 7.88 3.24 37.94
N LEU A 156 7.47 4.51 37.80
CA LEU A 156 7.51 5.54 38.84
C LEU A 156 6.58 5.18 40.02
N SER A 157 6.04 3.96 40.03
CA SER A 157 5.28 3.31 41.09
C SER A 157 6.17 2.77 42.22
N THR A 158 7.49 2.63 42.03
CA THR A 158 8.38 2.10 43.09
C THR A 158 8.97 3.19 43.99
N LEU A 159 8.75 4.47 43.67
CA LEU A 159 9.26 5.62 44.43
C LEU A 159 8.18 6.40 45.20
N ILE A 160 6.94 5.89 45.26
CA ILE A 160 5.85 6.44 46.09
C ILE A 160 5.75 5.67 47.43
N GLY A 161 6.83 5.02 47.84
CA GLY A 161 6.88 4.18 49.05
C GLY A 161 7.57 4.81 50.26
N LEU A 162 8.23 5.96 50.11
CA LEU A 162 8.85 6.68 51.23
C LEU A 162 8.56 8.18 51.08
N ASP A 163 8.03 8.77 52.15
CA ASP A 163 7.67 10.19 52.33
C ASP A 163 6.32 10.67 51.74
N ALA A 164 5.22 10.09 52.22
CA ALA A 164 3.95 10.81 52.27
C ALA A 164 3.85 11.60 53.60
N PRO A 165 3.63 12.93 53.58
CA PRO A 165 3.55 13.76 54.79
C PRO A 165 2.34 13.41 55.67
N ALA A 166 2.50 13.60 56.99
CA ALA A 166 1.60 13.12 58.06
C ALA A 166 0.12 13.57 57.99
N TRP A 167 -0.24 14.49 57.09
CA TRP A 167 -1.63 14.91 56.89
C TRP A 167 -2.46 13.96 56.01
N ALA A 168 -1.83 12.96 55.37
CA ALA A 168 -2.52 11.96 54.54
C ALA A 168 -3.04 10.73 55.32
N GLN A 169 -2.96 10.75 56.66
CA GLN A 169 -3.46 9.70 57.56
C GLN A 169 -4.70 10.19 58.31
N GLU A 170 -5.78 10.54 57.61
CA GLU A 170 -7.11 10.65 58.23
C GLU A 170 -7.99 9.45 57.82
N PRO A 171 -8.50 8.66 58.77
CA PRO A 171 -9.45 7.60 58.47
C PRO A 171 -10.80 8.20 58.03
N PRO A 172 -11.50 7.60 57.05
CA PRO A 172 -12.76 8.16 56.58
C PRO A 172 -13.85 8.07 57.66
N LEU A 173 -14.19 9.22 58.25
CA LEU A 173 -15.43 9.42 59.01
C LEU A 173 -16.63 9.45 58.04
N LEU A 174 -17.04 8.28 57.58
CA LEU A 174 -18.32 8.10 56.88
C LEU A 174 -19.18 7.08 57.64
N ASN A 175 -19.46 7.36 58.91
CA ASN A 175 -20.28 6.49 59.75
C ASN A 175 -21.22 7.24 60.72
N SER A 176 -21.85 8.34 60.26
CA SER A 176 -22.82 9.08 61.10
C SER A 176 -24.14 9.46 60.41
N LEU A 177 -24.47 8.89 59.24
CA LEU A 177 -25.81 9.04 58.65
C LEU A 177 -26.45 7.67 58.34
N GLN A 178 -26.66 6.84 59.37
CA GLN A 178 -27.61 5.74 59.29
C GLN A 178 -29.01 6.20 59.74
N PRO A 179 -30.05 6.12 58.89
CA PRO A 179 -31.42 6.26 59.35
C PRO A 179 -31.82 5.02 60.15
N LYS A 180 -32.26 5.28 61.39
CA LYS A 180 -32.80 4.34 62.38
C LYS A 180 -33.80 3.35 61.76
N ARG A 181 -33.33 2.15 61.39
CA ARG A 181 -34.21 1.05 60.95
C ARG A 181 -34.90 0.42 62.16
N ARG A 182 -36.23 0.57 62.22
CA ARG A 182 -37.11 -0.24 63.07
C ARG A 182 -36.97 -1.73 62.70
N PRO A 183 -36.99 -2.67 63.66
CA PRO A 183 -37.08 -4.09 63.34
C PRO A 183 -38.49 -4.41 62.86
N LEU A 184 -38.61 -5.03 61.68
CA LEU A 184 -39.85 -5.60 61.18
C LEU A 184 -39.73 -7.13 61.18
N ASN A 185 -40.70 -7.78 61.84
CA ASN A 185 -40.83 -9.22 62.05
C ASN A 185 -40.79 -10.07 60.75
N PRO A 186 -40.46 -11.36 60.87
CA PRO A 186 -40.44 -12.29 59.74
C PRO A 186 -41.84 -12.87 59.42
N PHE A 187 -41.98 -13.42 58.20
CA PHE A 187 -43.06 -14.25 57.61
C PHE A 187 -44.01 -13.57 56.59
N PRO A 188 -44.56 -14.31 55.59
CA PRO A 188 -43.89 -15.16 54.60
C PRO A 188 -44.35 -14.92 53.14
N LEU A 189 -43.59 -15.54 52.22
CA LEU A 189 -43.82 -15.85 50.80
C LEU A 189 -45.17 -15.45 50.13
N LYS A 190 -45.05 -14.85 48.94
CA LYS A 190 -45.95 -15.13 47.81
C LYS A 190 -45.18 -15.21 46.49
N ARG A 191 -45.19 -16.41 45.88
CA ARG A 191 -44.72 -16.70 44.52
C ARG A 191 -45.80 -16.31 43.51
N HIS A 192 -45.43 -15.76 42.35
CA HIS A 192 -46.01 -16.07 41.02
C HIS A 192 -45.25 -15.36 39.86
N PRO A 193 -45.42 -15.74 38.58
CA PRO A 193 -44.40 -16.42 37.75
C PRO A 193 -43.92 -15.56 36.54
N PRO A 194 -43.10 -16.08 35.58
CA PRO A 194 -42.41 -15.28 34.57
C PRO A 194 -43.28 -15.07 33.32
N ASN A 195 -43.25 -13.86 32.75
CA ASN A 195 -43.94 -13.56 31.49
C ASN A 195 -42.97 -13.59 30.29
N ARG A 196 -43.30 -14.48 29.34
CA ARG A 196 -42.69 -14.61 28.00
C ARG A 196 -43.25 -13.54 27.05
N ARG A 197 -42.59 -13.44 25.88
CA ARG A 197 -43.02 -12.88 24.57
C ARG A 197 -42.46 -11.46 24.30
N HIS A 198 -41.75 -11.10 23.22
CA HIS A 198 -41.50 -11.65 21.87
C HIS A 198 -40.16 -11.09 21.31
N PRO A 199 -39.49 -11.78 20.35
CA PRO A 199 -38.56 -11.14 19.41
C PRO A 199 -39.30 -10.77 18.09
N PRO A 200 -39.00 -9.62 17.43
CA PRO A 200 -39.58 -9.33 16.12
C PRO A 200 -38.83 -10.08 15.00
N MET A 201 -39.41 -11.23 14.64
CA MET A 201 -39.94 -11.55 13.31
C MET A 201 -39.44 -10.72 12.10
N TRP A 202 -38.46 -11.28 11.39
CA TRP A 202 -38.28 -11.35 9.94
C TRP A 202 -39.24 -10.59 8.97
N LEU A 203 -38.65 -10.22 7.83
CA LEU A 203 -39.23 -10.24 6.48
C LEU A 203 -40.23 -9.13 6.07
N ARG A 204 -39.69 -8.16 5.35
CA ARG A 204 -40.28 -7.67 4.08
C ARG A 204 -39.14 -7.54 3.08
N ARG A 205 -38.81 -8.56 2.27
CA ARG A 205 -39.36 -8.78 0.92
C ARG A 205 -39.86 -7.49 0.28
N ASN A 206 -39.09 -6.97 -0.69
CA ASN A 206 -39.59 -6.30 -1.89
C ASN A 206 -38.46 -6.10 -2.92
N ARG A 207 -38.40 -7.01 -3.91
CA ARG A 207 -37.95 -6.84 -5.30
C ARG A 207 -39.08 -7.39 -6.18
N PRO A 208 -39.18 -7.12 -7.49
CA PRO A 208 -38.84 -5.95 -8.33
C PRO A 208 -40.08 -5.56 -9.20
N PRO A 209 -39.99 -4.86 -10.36
CA PRO A 209 -39.50 -5.49 -11.60
C PRO A 209 -38.62 -4.61 -12.51
N LEU A 210 -38.01 -5.33 -13.45
CA LEU A 210 -37.24 -4.93 -14.63
C LEU A 210 -37.78 -3.74 -15.44
N ASN A 211 -36.87 -2.88 -15.90
CA ASN A 211 -36.93 -2.22 -17.22
C ASN A 211 -35.49 -2.16 -17.76
N ARG A 212 -35.07 -3.09 -18.63
CA ARG A 212 -35.02 -2.94 -20.11
C ARG A 212 -34.54 -1.56 -20.57
N CYS A 213 -33.23 -1.44 -20.75
CA CYS A 213 -32.65 -0.62 -21.82
C CYS A 213 -31.81 -1.53 -22.70
N GLN A 214 -32.37 -1.87 -23.87
CA GLN A 214 -31.68 -2.52 -24.98
C GLN A 214 -30.61 -1.58 -25.53
N PRO A 215 -29.41 -2.07 -25.92
CA PRO A 215 -28.49 -1.32 -26.75
C PRO A 215 -28.98 -1.31 -28.21
N LYS A 216 -29.03 -0.12 -28.79
CA LYS A 216 -29.34 0.13 -30.20
C LYS A 216 -28.12 -0.25 -31.06
N PRO A 217 -28.23 -1.11 -32.08
CA PRO A 217 -27.14 -1.34 -33.03
C PRO A 217 -27.16 -0.25 -34.11
N MET A 218 -26.02 0.38 -34.38
CA MET A 218 -25.79 1.17 -35.59
C MET A 218 -24.40 0.85 -36.16
N PRO A 219 -24.22 1.06 -37.48
CA PRO A 219 -23.52 0.10 -38.32
C PRO A 219 -22.04 0.43 -38.47
N LEU A 220 -21.30 -0.62 -38.85
CA LEU A 220 -20.04 -0.55 -39.58
C LEU A 220 -20.10 0.58 -40.63
N ASN A 221 -19.19 1.56 -40.52
CA ASN A 221 -18.60 2.18 -41.69
C ASN A 221 -17.26 2.85 -41.35
N ARG A 222 -16.19 2.12 -41.68
CA ARG A 222 -15.18 2.57 -42.65
C ARG A 222 -14.66 4.01 -42.44
N CYS A 223 -13.82 4.20 -41.42
CA CYS A 223 -12.78 5.22 -41.48
C CYS A 223 -11.47 4.54 -41.91
N GLN A 224 -11.20 4.63 -43.21
CA GLN A 224 -9.94 4.26 -43.82
C GLN A 224 -8.77 4.90 -43.08
N GLN A 225 -7.84 4.05 -42.67
CA GLN A 225 -6.47 4.41 -42.35
C GLN A 225 -5.87 5.18 -43.52
N LYS A 226 -5.50 6.45 -43.31
CA LYS A 226 -4.51 7.11 -44.16
C LYS A 226 -3.11 6.82 -43.58
N PRO A 227 -2.21 6.16 -44.30
CA PRO A 227 -0.82 6.05 -43.86
C PRO A 227 -0.15 7.41 -44.02
N PHE A 228 0.29 7.99 -42.89
CA PHE A 228 1.12 9.19 -42.89
C PHE A 228 2.52 8.83 -43.40
N ARG A 229 2.76 9.14 -44.68
CA ARG A 229 3.99 8.81 -45.41
C ARG A 229 5.04 9.90 -45.15
N TRP A 230 5.88 9.72 -44.14
CA TRP A 230 7.09 10.54 -43.98
C TRP A 230 8.07 10.21 -45.11
N LYS A 231 8.11 11.02 -46.17
CA LYS A 231 9.24 11.07 -47.11
C LYS A 231 10.43 11.67 -46.37
N GLN A 232 11.29 10.83 -45.80
CA GLN A 232 12.65 11.23 -45.47
C GLN A 232 13.46 11.31 -46.77
N LYS A 233 13.88 12.53 -47.13
CA LYS A 233 14.91 12.76 -48.16
C LYS A 233 16.27 12.56 -47.48
N PRO A 234 17.10 11.58 -47.86
CA PRO A 234 18.49 11.55 -47.41
C PRO A 234 19.23 12.72 -48.07
N ARG A 235 19.87 13.57 -47.26
CA ARG A 235 20.87 14.52 -47.77
C ARG A 235 22.13 13.71 -48.10
N PRO A 236 22.74 13.86 -49.29
CA PRO A 236 24.06 13.32 -49.54
C PRO A 236 25.08 14.05 -48.65
N MET A 237 25.89 13.30 -47.90
CA MET A 237 27.09 13.83 -47.26
C MET A 237 28.12 14.19 -48.32
N PRO A 238 28.83 15.33 -48.22
CA PRO A 238 29.99 15.59 -49.04
C PRO A 238 31.13 14.65 -48.63
N LEU A 239 31.49 13.77 -49.55
CA LEU A 239 32.77 13.06 -49.58
C LEU A 239 33.90 14.08 -49.80
N GLY A 240 34.95 13.98 -48.99
CA GLY A 240 36.28 14.47 -49.38
C GLY A 240 36.71 15.79 -48.72
N GLY A 241 37.22 15.70 -47.49
CA GLY A 241 38.17 16.67 -46.93
C GLY A 241 39.51 15.96 -46.69
N PRO A 242 40.65 16.48 -47.17
CA PRO A 242 41.94 15.83 -47.02
C PRO A 242 42.44 15.93 -45.57
N TRP A 243 42.61 14.77 -44.94
CA TRP A 243 43.32 14.62 -43.67
C TRP A 243 44.79 15.00 -43.87
N ARG A 244 45.16 16.24 -43.50
CA ARG A 244 46.56 16.62 -43.32
C ARG A 244 47.10 15.86 -42.11
N ARG A 245 48.10 15.01 -42.36
CA ARG A 245 49.01 14.50 -41.34
C ARG A 245 49.76 15.68 -40.72
N MET A 246 49.69 15.84 -39.41
CA MET A 246 50.70 16.56 -38.65
C MET A 246 51.67 15.53 -38.05
N PRO A 247 52.99 15.69 -38.25
CA PRO A 247 53.98 15.03 -37.40
C PRO A 247 54.14 15.87 -36.13
N PHE A 248 54.22 15.24 -34.96
CA PHE A 248 55.16 15.48 -33.86
C PHE A 248 54.92 14.42 -32.79
#